data_AF-A0A1Y2BMC6-F1
#
_entry.id   AF-A0A1Y2BMC6-F1
#
_cell.length_a   1.000
_cell.length_b   1.000
_cell.length_c   1.000
_cell.angle_alpha   90.00
_cell.angle_beta   90.00
_cell.angle_gamma   90.00
#
_symmetry.space_group_name_H-M   'P 1'
#
loop_
_entity.id
_entity.type
_entity.pdbx_description
1 polymer ?
#
loop_
_entity_poly.entity_id
_entity_poly.type
_entity_poly.pdbx_seq_one_letter_code
_entity_poly.pdbx_strand_id
1 'polypeptide(L)'
;MFGFRYSRLPSDSTSSKPTVNSILYFLRRRSTLQILLALTAAVILLSSLHPTVQTAASTLGTNVANKIPASWGTFNPGGWVGSHPSDPFAWDPREDPDLRARQLSQYNMLMAENGKYNGSFRSVARIHNEEAAVRLGQCLRGEIKCPKKPVILSSYIYVGFYYEDQAPGGEMIWLSSIVPAIERTGYIILHSHYGISGPSKIIPDLVHMYWGDEKRAPTCASDPRCVAEYEPTEGWDDLSVGVPESERGVIPIARLFAPSWWGCYPQPWGHASAFIIGPKTPDWCWQPMGQQWALTPFNYPNNSFLPWSIEDHCMQIETVPWEERTDTALIYAKLASYFKISKLDREFWNTDEVKAQTWKFLSTAEQDGKGSIIPEGLESIGRQTRDDYNRLLSSVKVVVGVDLPKVSPTVYAALCQGTPVVLPYYKELTDPSDPASAFGLAYGQHPMALALGPPWVYGYQAGNGTDLIAKVNQAMQAPIPRYIPPFMKQSFVDSHIREVLTFDFESLAAQKISDNGGKRPVVPAHSLATLVKHNSLWLEKPGEQLRWDRSQWYRDYLEGETESEVILEEDEELLG
;
A
#
# COMPACT_ATOMS: atom_id res chain seq x y z
N MET A 1 -30.52 -10.17 26.10
CA MET A 1 -30.70 -11.42 25.33
C MET A 1 -31.59 -11.12 24.14
N PHE A 2 -31.01 -10.86 22.97
CA PHE A 2 -31.77 -10.68 21.73
C PHE A 2 -31.25 -11.68 20.71
N GLY A 3 -32.06 -12.70 20.42
CA GLY A 3 -31.78 -13.73 19.42
C GLY A 3 -32.46 -13.40 18.10
N PHE A 4 -31.67 -13.38 17.03
CA PHE A 4 -32.17 -13.28 15.66
C PHE A 4 -32.65 -14.64 15.15
N ARG A 5 -33.89 -14.69 14.65
CA ARG A 5 -34.46 -15.84 13.93
C ARG A 5 -34.23 -15.67 12.43
N TYR A 6 -33.66 -16.69 11.79
CA TYR A 6 -33.61 -16.82 10.33
C TYR A 6 -34.96 -17.32 9.78
N SER A 7 -35.46 -16.63 8.76
CA SER A 7 -36.63 -17.03 7.97
C SER A 7 -36.22 -18.00 6.85
N ARG A 8 -36.92 -19.13 6.74
CA ARG A 8 -36.79 -20.11 5.65
C ARG A 8 -37.48 -19.60 4.37
N LEU A 9 -36.83 -19.84 3.22
CA LEU A 9 -37.42 -19.73 1.88
C LEU A 9 -38.47 -20.83 1.66
N PRO A 10 -39.57 -20.56 0.93
CA PRO A 10 -40.48 -21.61 0.48
C PRO A 10 -39.99 -22.21 -0.85
N SER A 11 -39.85 -23.53 -0.85
CA SER A 11 -39.83 -24.38 -2.04
C SER A 11 -41.26 -24.66 -2.47
N ASP A 12 -41.60 -24.41 -3.74
CA ASP A 12 -42.51 -25.27 -4.52
C ASP A 12 -42.60 -24.75 -5.96
N SER A 13 -42.11 -25.56 -6.91
CA SER A 13 -42.33 -25.37 -8.34
C SER A 13 -43.25 -26.47 -8.85
N THR A 14 -44.51 -26.13 -9.14
CA THR A 14 -45.42 -27.02 -9.88
C THR A 14 -45.33 -26.71 -11.37
N SER A 15 -45.06 -27.76 -12.17
CA SER A 15 -44.94 -27.67 -13.63
C SER A 15 -46.32 -27.49 -14.26
N SER A 16 -46.51 -26.47 -15.08
CA SER A 16 -47.66 -26.32 -15.96
C SER A 16 -47.24 -26.45 -17.43
N LYS A 17 -48.07 -27.14 -18.21
CA LYS A 17 -47.86 -27.40 -19.65
C LYS A 17 -48.04 -26.10 -20.47
N PRO A 18 -47.30 -25.92 -21.57
CA PRO A 18 -47.33 -24.68 -22.33
C PRO A 18 -48.66 -24.49 -23.07
N THR A 19 -49.23 -23.30 -22.93
CA THR A 19 -50.42 -22.84 -23.68
C THR A 19 -50.02 -22.34 -25.07
N VAL A 20 -51.01 -22.30 -25.98
CA VAL A 20 -50.90 -21.95 -27.42
C VAL A 20 -50.21 -20.59 -27.69
N ASN A 21 -50.14 -19.69 -26.70
CA ASN A 21 -49.40 -18.43 -26.80
C ASN A 21 -47.86 -18.60 -26.86
N SER A 22 -47.32 -19.72 -26.39
CA SER A 22 -45.88 -20.02 -26.45
C SER A 22 -45.36 -20.31 -27.86
N ILE A 23 -46.22 -20.83 -28.74
CA ILE A 23 -45.87 -21.18 -30.13
C ILE A 23 -45.75 -19.92 -31.00
N LEU A 24 -46.60 -18.91 -30.77
CA LEU A 24 -46.51 -17.61 -31.44
C LEU A 24 -45.29 -16.80 -30.95
N TYR A 25 -44.90 -16.94 -29.68
CA TYR A 25 -43.66 -16.34 -29.15
C TYR A 25 -42.40 -16.99 -29.76
N PHE A 26 -42.45 -18.29 -30.06
CA PHE A 26 -41.37 -19.04 -30.69
C PHE A 26 -41.16 -18.65 -32.16
N LEU A 27 -42.24 -18.43 -32.92
CA LEU A 27 -42.17 -17.98 -34.30
C LEU A 27 -41.69 -16.52 -34.43
N ARG A 28 -42.04 -15.64 -33.47
CA ARG A 28 -41.54 -14.26 -33.42
C ARG A 28 -40.04 -14.18 -33.09
N ARG A 29 -39.51 -15.10 -32.27
CA ARG A 29 -38.07 -15.21 -31.95
C ARG A 29 -37.21 -15.63 -33.13
N ARG A 30 -37.75 -16.42 -34.07
CA ARG A 30 -36.99 -16.87 -35.24
C ARG A 30 -36.70 -15.71 -36.20
N SER A 31 -37.64 -14.78 -36.35
CA SER A 31 -37.47 -13.57 -37.16
C SER A 31 -36.52 -12.56 -36.51
N THR A 32 -36.58 -12.36 -35.19
CA THR A 32 -35.63 -11.49 -34.49
C THR A 32 -34.21 -12.05 -34.49
N LEU A 33 -34.04 -13.37 -34.37
CA LEU A 33 -32.72 -14.00 -34.44
C LEU A 33 -32.10 -13.87 -35.84
N GLN A 34 -32.90 -13.98 -36.91
CA GLN A 34 -32.41 -13.76 -38.27
C GLN A 34 -32.04 -12.30 -38.53
N ILE A 35 -32.79 -11.34 -37.99
CA ILE A 35 -32.45 -9.90 -38.07
C ILE A 35 -31.17 -9.60 -37.28
N LEU A 36 -31.01 -10.16 -36.08
CA LEU A 36 -29.78 -10.04 -35.28
C LEU A 36 -28.58 -10.65 -36.02
N LEU A 37 -28.71 -11.85 -36.58
CA LEU A 37 -27.64 -12.49 -37.35
C LEU A 37 -27.28 -11.68 -38.61
N ALA A 38 -28.27 -11.09 -39.29
CA ALA A 38 -28.03 -10.23 -40.45
C ALA A 38 -27.33 -8.91 -40.05
N LEU A 39 -27.71 -8.30 -38.92
CA LEU A 39 -27.04 -7.11 -38.38
C LEU A 39 -25.62 -7.42 -37.92
N THR A 40 -25.39 -8.55 -37.26
CA THR A 40 -24.04 -8.98 -36.87
C THR A 40 -23.18 -9.28 -38.09
N ALA A 41 -23.73 -9.95 -39.11
CA ALA A 41 -23.02 -10.19 -40.37
C ALA A 41 -22.71 -8.87 -41.10
N ALA A 42 -23.63 -7.90 -41.10
CA ALA A 42 -23.40 -6.57 -41.67
C ALA A 42 -22.33 -5.78 -40.90
N VAL A 43 -22.31 -5.87 -39.56
CA VAL A 43 -21.25 -5.25 -38.74
C VAL A 43 -19.89 -5.93 -39.00
N ILE A 44 -19.84 -7.25 -39.16
CA ILE A 44 -18.61 -7.99 -39.52
C ILE A 44 -18.13 -7.61 -40.93
N LEU A 45 -19.04 -7.45 -41.90
CA LEU A 45 -18.72 -6.98 -43.24
C LEU A 45 -18.25 -5.52 -43.26
N LEU A 46 -18.91 -4.64 -42.51
CA LEU A 46 -18.53 -3.22 -42.42
C LEU A 46 -17.19 -3.04 -41.68
N SER A 47 -16.90 -3.86 -40.68
CA SER A 47 -15.62 -3.85 -39.97
C SER A 47 -14.47 -4.48 -40.76
N SER A 48 -14.75 -5.35 -41.74
CA SER A 48 -13.74 -5.90 -42.66
C SER A 48 -13.49 -5.03 -43.89
N LEU A 49 -14.38 -4.08 -44.21
CA LEU A 49 -14.24 -3.17 -45.35
C LEU A 49 -13.57 -1.83 -45.01
N HIS A 50 -13.31 -1.52 -43.73
CA HIS A 50 -12.65 -0.29 -43.33
C HIS A 50 -11.28 -0.54 -42.65
N PRO A 51 -10.17 -0.55 -43.41
CA PRO A 51 -8.82 -0.76 -42.85
C PRO A 51 -8.39 0.31 -41.82
N THR A 52 -9.12 1.42 -41.72
CA THR A 52 -8.88 2.53 -40.78
C THR A 52 -9.42 2.30 -39.36
N VAL A 53 -10.42 1.43 -39.15
CA VAL A 53 -11.02 1.22 -37.82
C VAL A 53 -10.24 0.17 -37.01
N GLN A 54 -9.70 -0.86 -37.67
CA GLN A 54 -8.83 -1.84 -37.01
C GLN A 54 -7.44 -1.28 -36.67
N THR A 55 -6.93 -0.32 -37.45
CA THR A 55 -5.66 0.36 -37.13
C THR A 55 -5.81 1.30 -35.94
N ALA A 56 -6.92 2.04 -35.79
CA ALA A 56 -7.08 2.97 -34.66
C ALA A 56 -7.11 2.26 -33.28
N ALA A 57 -7.85 1.15 -33.16
CA ALA A 57 -7.93 0.40 -31.90
C ALA A 57 -6.66 -0.39 -31.56
N SER A 58 -5.98 -0.97 -32.56
CA SER A 58 -4.71 -1.68 -32.35
C SER A 58 -3.53 -0.74 -32.11
N THR A 59 -3.53 0.45 -32.71
CA THR A 59 -2.48 1.47 -32.54
C THR A 59 -2.62 2.21 -31.20
N LEU A 60 -3.84 2.36 -30.65
CA LEU A 60 -4.02 2.89 -29.28
C LEU A 60 -3.53 1.91 -28.21
N GLY A 61 -3.84 0.62 -28.34
CA GLY A 61 -3.43 -0.40 -27.37
C GLY A 61 -1.92 -0.69 -27.37
N THR A 62 -1.27 -0.66 -28.53
CA THR A 62 0.18 -0.94 -28.65
C THR A 62 1.06 0.24 -28.24
N ASN A 63 0.65 1.50 -28.47
CA ASN A 63 1.44 2.66 -28.06
C ASN A 63 1.42 2.93 -26.55
N VAL A 64 0.39 2.47 -25.83
CA VAL A 64 0.33 2.61 -24.37
C VAL A 64 1.12 1.49 -23.69
N ALA A 65 1.02 0.25 -24.19
CA ALA A 65 1.86 -0.85 -23.71
C ALA A 65 3.37 -0.61 -23.92
N ASN A 66 3.75 0.14 -24.97
CA ASN A 66 5.15 0.51 -25.24
C ASN A 66 5.63 1.74 -24.46
N LYS A 67 4.73 2.52 -23.83
CA LYS A 67 5.07 3.70 -23.02
C LYS A 67 5.16 3.41 -21.54
N ILE A 68 4.49 2.37 -21.06
CA ILE A 68 4.80 1.80 -19.74
C ILE A 68 6.21 1.21 -19.90
N PRO A 69 7.24 1.74 -19.21
CA PRO A 69 8.59 1.26 -19.38
C PRO A 69 8.59 -0.26 -19.18
N ALA A 70 9.24 -1.02 -20.07
CA ALA A 70 9.30 -2.48 -19.96
C ALA A 70 9.74 -2.91 -18.54
N SER A 71 10.55 -2.09 -17.85
CA SER A 71 10.96 -2.22 -16.45
C SER A 71 9.82 -2.31 -15.41
N TRP A 72 8.58 -1.97 -15.76
CA TRP A 72 7.41 -2.11 -14.87
C TRP A 72 6.80 -3.52 -14.91
N GLY A 73 6.90 -4.21 -16.06
CA GLY A 73 6.43 -5.59 -16.24
C GLY A 73 7.57 -6.61 -16.22
N THR A 74 8.79 -6.15 -16.51
CA THR A 74 10.02 -6.92 -16.38
C THR A 74 10.85 -6.26 -15.29
N PHE A 75 10.56 -6.61 -14.03
CA PHE A 75 11.70 -6.90 -13.18
C PHE A 75 12.51 -7.92 -13.97
N ASN A 76 13.65 -7.49 -14.51
CA ASN A 76 14.64 -8.39 -15.04
C ASN A 76 15.55 -8.65 -13.85
N PRO A 77 15.26 -9.65 -13.00
CA PRO A 77 16.25 -10.11 -12.04
C PRO A 77 17.34 -10.72 -12.91
N GLY A 78 18.27 -9.92 -13.42
CA GLY A 78 19.24 -10.36 -14.42
C GLY A 78 19.88 -11.67 -13.96
N GLY A 79 19.44 -12.80 -14.51
CA GLY A 79 19.98 -14.13 -14.26
C GLY A 79 19.53 -14.93 -13.02
N TRP A 80 18.48 -14.60 -12.26
CA TRP A 80 18.24 -15.26 -10.94
C TRP A 80 17.15 -16.32 -10.85
N VAL A 81 16.65 -16.86 -11.97
CA VAL A 81 15.69 -17.98 -11.93
C VAL A 81 16.44 -19.31 -12.10
N GLY A 82 17.07 -19.76 -11.02
CA GLY A 82 17.40 -21.17 -10.88
C GLY A 82 16.10 -21.98 -10.73
N SER A 83 16.01 -23.16 -11.34
CA SER A 83 14.91 -24.09 -11.11
C SER A 83 14.83 -24.46 -9.63
N HIS A 84 13.86 -23.92 -8.90
CA HIS A 84 13.68 -24.28 -7.49
C HIS A 84 13.13 -25.73 -7.38
N PRO A 85 13.75 -26.60 -6.57
CA PRO A 85 13.16 -27.89 -6.19
C PRO A 85 11.91 -27.68 -5.32
N SER A 86 11.20 -28.77 -4.98
CA SER A 86 10.13 -28.89 -3.98
C SER A 86 9.80 -27.64 -3.16
N ASP A 87 8.53 -27.20 -3.18
CA ASP A 87 7.96 -26.06 -2.43
C ASP A 87 8.84 -25.59 -1.25
N PRO A 88 9.61 -24.49 -1.39
CA PRO A 88 10.64 -24.07 -0.41
C PRO A 88 10.07 -23.73 0.98
N PHE A 89 8.75 -23.70 1.09
CA PHE A 89 8.00 -23.45 2.32
C PHE A 89 7.53 -24.71 3.04
N ALA A 90 7.88 -25.90 2.56
CA ALA A 90 7.53 -27.17 3.17
C ALA A 90 8.71 -27.72 4.00
N TRP A 91 9.13 -27.02 5.05
CA TRP A 91 10.10 -27.58 6.00
C TRP A 91 9.42 -28.64 6.87
N ASP A 92 10.03 -29.82 6.96
CA ASP A 92 9.62 -30.83 7.94
C ASP A 92 10.46 -30.65 9.21
N PRO A 93 9.85 -30.27 10.35
CA PRO A 93 10.58 -30.07 11.61
C PRO A 93 11.30 -31.33 12.11
N ARG A 94 11.02 -32.50 11.56
CA ARG A 94 11.71 -33.76 11.88
C ARG A 94 13.08 -33.89 11.22
N GLU A 95 13.39 -33.08 10.20
CA GLU A 95 14.68 -33.09 9.50
C GLU A 95 15.80 -32.41 10.30
N ASP A 96 15.47 -31.52 11.24
CA ASP A 96 16.41 -30.77 12.09
C ASP A 96 15.93 -30.77 13.55
N PRO A 97 16.09 -31.90 14.28
CA PRO A 97 15.52 -32.09 15.61
C PRO A 97 16.10 -31.09 16.64
N ASP A 98 17.37 -30.69 16.47
CA ASP A 98 18.04 -29.76 17.37
C ASP A 98 17.48 -28.34 17.22
N LEU A 99 17.30 -27.86 15.98
CA LEU A 99 16.64 -26.58 15.75
C LEU A 99 15.20 -26.62 16.26
N ARG A 100 14.45 -27.69 15.95
CA ARG A 100 13.08 -27.84 16.40
C ARG A 100 12.97 -27.76 17.93
N ALA A 101 13.88 -28.41 18.66
CA ALA A 101 13.90 -28.36 20.12
C ALA A 101 14.13 -26.93 20.64
N ARG A 102 15.07 -26.17 20.06
CA ARG A 102 15.29 -24.75 20.40
C ARG A 102 14.07 -23.90 20.10
N GLN A 103 13.47 -24.06 18.92
CA GLN A 103 12.28 -23.36 18.49
C GLN A 103 11.06 -23.64 19.39
N LEU A 104 10.85 -24.90 19.80
CA LEU A 104 9.81 -25.27 20.76
C LEU A 104 10.05 -24.64 22.14
N SER A 105 11.30 -24.60 22.61
CA SER A 105 11.66 -23.90 23.85
C SER A 105 11.34 -22.41 23.77
N GLN A 106 11.73 -21.75 22.68
CA GLN A 106 11.46 -20.33 22.44
C GLN A 106 9.96 -20.04 22.32
N TYR A 107 9.20 -20.91 21.64
CA TYR A 107 7.75 -20.83 21.58
C TYR A 107 7.12 -20.92 22.97
N ASN A 108 7.56 -21.86 23.81
CA ASN A 108 7.05 -21.98 25.19
C ASN A 108 7.38 -20.74 26.03
N MET A 109 8.57 -20.15 25.84
CA MET A 109 8.94 -18.89 26.49
C MET A 109 8.04 -17.73 26.01
N LEU A 110 7.78 -17.63 24.70
CA LEU A 110 6.86 -16.64 24.14
C LEU A 110 5.46 -16.77 24.76
N MET A 111 4.94 -17.99 24.86
CA MET A 111 3.62 -18.25 25.47
C MET A 111 3.59 -17.91 26.97
N ALA A 112 4.68 -18.19 27.70
CA ALA A 112 4.80 -17.83 29.11
C ALA A 112 4.87 -16.31 29.32
N GLU A 113 5.58 -15.59 28.45
CA GLU A 113 5.71 -14.13 28.50
C GLU A 113 4.44 -13.41 28.05
N ASN A 114 3.66 -13.96 27.12
CA ASN A 114 2.37 -13.40 26.71
C ASN A 114 1.36 -13.33 27.88
N GLY A 115 1.52 -14.19 28.88
CA GLY A 115 0.77 -14.14 30.14
C GLY A 115 1.17 -12.99 31.07
N LYS A 116 2.40 -12.45 30.96
CA LYS A 116 2.97 -11.45 31.86
C LYS A 116 2.95 -10.03 31.28
N TYR A 117 3.14 -9.87 29.98
CA TYR A 117 3.17 -8.56 29.33
C TYR A 117 1.76 -8.00 29.15
N ASN A 118 1.29 -7.28 30.18
CA ASN A 118 0.07 -6.48 30.09
C ASN A 118 0.18 -5.27 29.12
N GLY A 119 1.38 -4.98 28.59
CA GLY A 119 1.64 -3.83 27.72
C GLY A 119 2.02 -4.18 26.29
N SER A 120 3.04 -5.03 26.07
CA SER A 120 3.77 -5.01 24.79
C SER A 120 3.08 -5.63 23.56
N PHE A 121 2.22 -6.61 23.80
CA PHE A 121 1.43 -7.32 22.79
C PHE A 121 -0.09 -7.12 22.97
N ARG A 122 -0.53 -6.35 23.99
CA ARG A 122 -1.94 -6.35 24.44
C ARG A 122 -2.81 -5.20 23.97
N SER A 123 -2.26 -4.05 23.57
CA SER A 123 -3.12 -2.98 23.06
C SER A 123 -3.51 -3.23 21.61
N VAL A 124 -2.53 -3.51 20.74
CA VAL A 124 -2.74 -3.61 19.29
C VAL A 124 -2.46 -5.02 18.76
N ALA A 125 -3.38 -5.57 17.96
CA ALA A 125 -3.30 -6.89 17.34
C ALA A 125 -3.24 -8.09 18.31
N ARG A 126 -3.76 -7.96 19.54
CA ARG A 126 -3.74 -9.03 20.55
C ARG A 126 -4.38 -10.34 20.06
N ILE A 127 -5.62 -10.24 19.54
CA ILE A 127 -6.38 -11.41 19.07
C ILE A 127 -5.60 -12.11 17.96
N HIS A 128 -5.11 -11.34 16.99
CA HIS A 128 -4.25 -11.85 15.93
C HIS A 128 -3.01 -12.58 16.46
N ASN A 129 -2.26 -11.98 17.39
CA ASN A 129 -1.05 -12.60 17.94
C ASN A 129 -1.35 -13.91 18.70
N GLU A 130 -2.50 -14.01 19.38
CA GLU A 130 -2.94 -15.25 20.04
C GLU A 130 -3.21 -16.35 19.01
N GLU A 131 -3.92 -16.04 17.92
CA GLU A 131 -4.19 -16.97 16.82
C GLU A 131 -2.92 -17.36 16.05
N ALA A 132 -2.05 -16.39 15.78
CA ALA A 132 -0.74 -16.58 15.15
C ALA A 132 0.15 -17.50 16.00
N ALA A 133 0.14 -17.33 17.32
CA ALA A 133 0.88 -18.21 18.22
C ALA A 133 0.34 -19.65 18.19
N VAL A 134 -0.98 -19.85 18.14
CA VAL A 134 -1.57 -21.20 17.97
C VAL A 134 -1.08 -21.84 16.67
N ARG A 135 -1.15 -21.12 15.54
CA ARG A 135 -0.65 -21.59 14.24
C ARG A 135 0.84 -21.91 14.28
N LEU A 136 1.64 -21.10 14.98
CA LEU A 136 3.06 -21.33 15.16
C LEU A 136 3.31 -22.65 15.91
N GLY A 137 2.57 -22.90 16.99
CA GLY A 137 2.62 -24.17 17.70
C GLY A 137 2.28 -25.38 16.81
N GLN A 138 1.26 -25.26 15.95
CA GLN A 138 0.89 -26.31 14.99
C GLN A 138 2.03 -26.58 13.99
N CYS A 139 2.65 -25.51 13.46
CA CYS A 139 3.80 -25.57 12.57
C CYS A 139 4.98 -26.33 13.23
N LEU A 140 5.38 -25.94 14.45
CA LEU A 140 6.48 -26.59 15.17
C LEU A 140 6.20 -28.06 15.57
N ARG A 141 4.92 -28.44 15.66
CA ARG A 141 4.50 -29.82 15.86
C ARG A 141 4.45 -30.63 14.55
N GLY A 142 4.55 -29.98 13.39
CA GLY A 142 4.41 -30.60 12.07
C GLY A 142 2.97 -30.90 11.69
N GLU A 143 2.00 -30.24 12.34
CA GLU A 143 0.56 -30.38 12.04
C GLU A 143 0.18 -29.59 10.78
N ILE A 144 0.89 -28.50 10.51
CA ILE A 144 0.78 -27.70 9.29
C ILE A 144 2.18 -27.49 8.69
N LYS A 145 2.24 -27.31 7.36
CA LYS A 145 3.48 -26.96 6.66
C LYS A 145 3.84 -25.49 6.93
N CYS A 146 5.13 -25.24 7.10
CA CYS A 146 5.65 -23.89 7.29
C CYS A 146 7.15 -23.81 6.93
N PRO A 147 7.70 -22.61 6.74
CA PRO A 147 9.13 -22.40 6.51
C PRO A 147 9.98 -22.75 7.75
N LYS A 148 11.27 -23.02 7.54
CA LYS A 148 12.24 -23.34 8.61
C LYS A 148 12.27 -22.30 9.74
N LYS A 149 12.13 -21.02 9.37
CA LYS A 149 11.93 -19.91 10.30
C LYS A 149 10.58 -19.28 9.93
N PRO A 150 9.49 -19.62 10.60
CA PRO A 150 8.16 -19.29 10.11
C PRO A 150 7.70 -17.86 10.47
N VAL A 151 8.40 -17.14 11.33
CA VAL A 151 7.92 -15.87 11.89
C VAL A 151 8.44 -14.66 11.12
N ILE A 152 7.56 -13.71 10.80
CA ILE A 152 7.91 -12.31 10.52
C ILE A 152 7.55 -11.50 11.76
N LEU A 153 8.55 -10.95 12.44
CA LEU A 153 8.32 -10.14 13.65
C LEU A 153 8.25 -8.67 13.25
N SER A 154 7.08 -8.06 13.35
CA SER A 154 6.83 -6.70 12.89
C SER A 154 6.53 -5.75 14.03
N SER A 155 7.23 -4.61 14.04
CA SER A 155 6.84 -3.42 14.81
C SER A 155 6.25 -2.32 13.92
N TYR A 156 6.09 -2.57 12.62
CA TYR A 156 5.48 -1.63 11.68
C TYR A 156 4.05 -1.33 12.12
N ILE A 157 3.77 -0.08 12.47
CA ILE A 157 2.53 0.31 13.16
C ILE A 157 1.28 -0.06 12.37
N TYR A 158 1.34 0.05 11.04
CA TYR A 158 0.22 -0.25 10.17
C TYR A 158 -0.15 -1.73 10.15
N VAL A 159 0.78 -2.65 10.46
CA VAL A 159 0.42 -4.07 10.68
C VAL A 159 -0.53 -4.18 11.87
N GLY A 160 -0.26 -3.43 12.93
CA GLY A 160 -1.13 -3.35 14.08
C GLY A 160 -2.52 -2.81 13.73
N PHE A 161 -2.56 -1.68 13.01
CA PHE A 161 -3.82 -1.09 12.55
C PHE A 161 -4.61 -2.02 11.65
N TYR A 162 -3.94 -2.77 10.77
CA TYR A 162 -4.56 -3.76 9.88
C TYR A 162 -5.38 -4.79 10.66
N TYR A 163 -4.82 -5.33 11.73
CA TYR A 163 -5.51 -6.32 12.56
C TYR A 163 -6.60 -5.73 13.46
N GLU A 164 -6.62 -4.42 13.66
CA GLU A 164 -7.64 -3.73 14.47
C GLU A 164 -8.76 -3.11 13.63
N ASP A 165 -8.74 -3.29 12.31
CA ASP A 165 -9.70 -2.70 11.37
C ASP A 165 -9.82 -1.17 11.54
N GLN A 166 -8.70 -0.50 11.83
CA GLN A 166 -8.66 0.96 11.95
C GLN A 166 -8.75 1.64 10.58
N ALA A 167 -9.08 2.95 10.59
CA ALA A 167 -9.37 3.75 9.41
C ALA A 167 -8.38 3.54 8.25
N PRO A 168 -8.86 3.29 7.00
CA PRO A 168 -8.00 2.85 5.91
C PRO A 168 -7.11 3.98 5.38
N GLY A 169 -5.82 3.93 5.73
CA GLY A 169 -4.74 4.62 5.03
C GLY A 169 -4.30 3.87 3.77
N GLY A 170 -3.38 4.46 3.00
CA GLY A 170 -2.80 3.77 1.84
C GLY A 170 -2.08 2.49 2.28
N GLU A 171 -1.29 2.62 3.34
CA GLU A 171 -0.50 1.54 3.96
C GLU A 171 -1.37 0.36 4.39
N MET A 172 -2.58 0.64 4.85
CA MET A 172 -3.57 -0.36 5.25
C MET A 172 -4.11 -1.15 4.06
N ILE A 173 -4.38 -0.45 2.96
CA ILE A 173 -4.82 -1.07 1.71
C ILE A 173 -3.70 -1.96 1.15
N TRP A 174 -2.45 -1.50 1.20
CA TRP A 174 -1.30 -2.35 0.87
C TRP A 174 -1.25 -3.60 1.74
N LEU A 175 -1.29 -3.42 3.07
CA LEU A 175 -1.25 -4.53 4.01
C LEU A 175 -2.37 -5.55 3.83
N SER A 176 -3.56 -5.10 3.44
CA SER A 176 -4.72 -5.96 3.22
C SER A 176 -4.54 -7.00 2.12
N SER A 177 -3.57 -6.79 1.22
CA SER A 177 -3.23 -7.76 0.18
C SER A 177 -1.96 -8.56 0.48
N ILE A 178 -0.95 -7.93 1.12
CA ILE A 178 0.33 -8.62 1.37
C ILE A 178 0.25 -9.56 2.57
N VAL A 179 -0.50 -9.23 3.62
CA VAL A 179 -0.59 -10.08 4.81
C VAL A 179 -1.20 -11.44 4.45
N PRO A 180 -2.36 -11.52 3.76
CA PRO A 180 -2.88 -12.80 3.32
C PRO A 180 -1.95 -13.57 2.37
N ALA A 181 -1.24 -12.86 1.48
CA ALA A 181 -0.30 -13.48 0.55
C ALA A 181 0.93 -14.08 1.27
N ILE A 182 1.49 -13.37 2.26
CA ILE A 182 2.53 -13.89 3.15
C ILE A 182 2.01 -15.14 3.88
N GLU A 183 0.81 -15.09 4.45
CA GLU A 183 0.25 -16.23 5.18
C GLU A 183 -0.01 -17.45 4.29
N ARG A 184 -0.37 -17.25 3.01
CA ARG A 184 -0.48 -18.35 2.02
C ARG A 184 0.85 -19.03 1.73
N THR A 185 1.98 -18.34 1.95
CA THR A 185 3.32 -18.94 1.87
C THR A 185 3.74 -19.66 3.16
N GLY A 186 2.86 -19.75 4.16
CA GLY A 186 3.10 -20.49 5.41
C GLY A 186 3.84 -19.69 6.49
N TYR A 187 4.22 -18.45 6.22
CA TYR A 187 4.74 -17.55 7.25
C TYR A 187 3.64 -17.05 8.17
N ILE A 188 4.05 -16.61 9.36
CA ILE A 188 3.21 -16.13 10.44
C ILE A 188 3.75 -14.76 10.85
N ILE A 189 2.90 -13.74 10.79
CA ILE A 189 3.26 -12.40 11.24
C ILE A 189 2.92 -12.27 12.73
N LEU A 190 3.91 -11.90 13.56
CA LEU A 190 3.70 -11.49 14.94
C LEU A 190 3.94 -9.98 15.05
N HIS A 191 2.99 -9.24 15.59
CA HIS A 191 3.09 -7.79 15.76
C HIS A 191 3.54 -7.42 17.17
N SER A 192 4.52 -6.53 17.32
CA SER A 192 4.92 -5.95 18.59
C SER A 192 4.91 -4.42 18.55
N HIS A 193 4.00 -3.82 19.33
CA HIS A 193 3.82 -2.36 19.34
C HIS A 193 5.05 -1.60 19.89
N TYR A 194 5.80 -2.21 20.81
CA TYR A 194 6.89 -1.57 21.55
C TYR A 194 8.27 -1.80 20.92
N GLY A 195 8.32 -2.42 19.75
CA GLY A 195 9.55 -2.71 19.02
C GLY A 195 9.89 -4.19 18.97
N ILE A 196 10.85 -4.50 18.11
CA ILE A 196 11.25 -5.88 17.78
C ILE A 196 12.33 -6.44 18.72
N SER A 197 13.08 -5.60 19.44
CA SER A 197 14.25 -6.02 20.22
C SER A 197 13.91 -6.98 21.36
N GLY A 198 12.93 -6.65 22.20
CA GLY A 198 12.51 -7.49 23.32
C GLY A 198 12.08 -8.89 22.87
N PRO A 199 11.07 -9.02 21.98
CA PRO A 199 10.66 -10.33 21.48
C PRO A 199 11.75 -11.06 20.71
N SER A 200 12.63 -10.35 19.98
CA SER A 200 13.71 -11.00 19.23
C SER A 200 14.65 -11.82 20.12
N LYS A 201 14.86 -11.40 21.38
CA LYS A 201 15.68 -12.13 22.37
C LYS A 201 15.01 -13.41 22.86
N ILE A 202 13.69 -13.51 22.76
CA ILE A 202 12.91 -14.68 23.17
C ILE A 202 12.84 -15.70 22.03
N ILE A 203 12.67 -15.24 20.80
CA ILE A 203 12.38 -16.10 19.63
C ILE A 203 13.38 -15.97 18.46
N PRO A 204 14.70 -15.85 18.67
CA PRO A 204 15.64 -15.56 17.58
C PRO A 204 15.72 -16.68 16.52
N ASP A 205 15.47 -17.95 16.90
CA ASP A 205 15.53 -19.08 15.96
C ASP A 205 14.23 -19.25 15.15
N LEU A 206 13.17 -18.53 15.50
CA LEU A 206 11.87 -18.59 14.82
C LEU A 206 11.73 -17.52 13.73
N VAL A 207 12.46 -16.41 13.82
CA VAL A 207 12.24 -15.24 12.98
C VAL A 207 13.02 -15.30 11.67
N HIS A 208 12.29 -15.19 10.56
CA HIS A 208 12.81 -15.04 9.20
C HIS A 208 13.22 -13.61 8.89
N MET A 209 12.29 -12.67 9.13
CA MET A 209 12.47 -11.24 8.88
C MET A 209 11.97 -10.43 10.07
N TYR A 210 12.66 -9.32 10.33
CA TYR A 210 12.24 -8.31 11.29
C TYR A 210 11.78 -7.08 10.52
N TRP A 211 10.56 -6.61 10.78
CA TRP A 211 10.03 -5.40 10.16
C TRP A 211 10.01 -4.26 11.18
N GLY A 212 10.93 -3.32 11.05
CA GLY A 212 10.88 -2.01 11.73
C GLY A 212 10.28 -0.96 10.81
N ASP A 213 9.52 0.01 11.31
CA ASP A 213 9.21 1.17 10.46
C ASP A 213 10.49 1.96 10.10
N GLU A 214 10.32 2.97 9.25
CA GLU A 214 11.38 3.88 8.79
C GLU A 214 12.17 4.61 9.89
N LYS A 215 11.69 4.60 11.14
CA LYS A 215 12.43 5.09 12.31
C LYS A 215 13.05 3.95 13.10
N ARG A 216 12.29 2.89 13.36
CA ARG A 216 12.67 1.77 14.24
C ARG A 216 13.75 0.90 13.61
N ALA A 217 13.71 0.68 12.31
CA ALA A 217 14.75 -0.10 11.62
C ALA A 217 16.13 0.56 11.71
N PRO A 218 16.35 1.83 11.30
CA PRO A 218 17.65 2.46 11.45
C PRO A 218 18.04 2.65 12.92
N THR A 219 17.10 2.99 13.81
CA THR A 219 17.40 3.09 15.26
C THR A 219 17.91 1.76 15.82
N CYS A 220 17.27 0.64 15.46
CA CYS A 220 17.73 -0.69 15.85
C CYS A 220 19.10 -1.02 15.27
N ALA A 221 19.35 -0.70 14.01
CA ALA A 221 20.63 -0.95 13.37
C ALA A 221 21.79 -0.15 14.03
N SER A 222 21.49 1.00 14.63
CA SER A 222 22.44 1.82 15.38
C SER A 222 22.53 1.48 16.88
N ASP A 223 21.82 0.46 17.38
CA ASP A 223 21.83 0.09 18.81
C ASP A 223 22.40 -1.33 19.01
N PRO A 224 23.55 -1.49 19.71
CA PRO A 224 24.14 -2.79 20.01
C PRO A 224 23.28 -3.67 20.93
N ARG A 225 22.23 -3.11 21.56
CA ARG A 225 21.23 -3.88 22.33
C ARG A 225 20.13 -4.47 21.44
N CYS A 226 20.07 -4.05 20.17
CA CYS A 226 19.08 -4.49 19.20
C CYS A 226 19.68 -5.46 18.17
N VAL A 227 20.75 -5.06 17.48
CA VAL A 227 21.43 -5.92 16.49
C VAL A 227 22.48 -6.84 17.12
N ALA A 228 22.61 -8.04 16.56
CA ALA A 228 23.65 -9.00 16.95
C ALA A 228 25.05 -8.47 16.64
N GLU A 229 25.16 -7.70 15.56
CA GLU A 229 26.46 -7.31 15.02
C GLU A 229 26.46 -5.82 14.74
N TYR A 230 26.96 -5.09 15.72
CA TYR A 230 27.02 -3.64 15.74
C TYR A 230 28.34 -3.14 15.16
N GLU A 231 28.25 -2.08 14.36
CA GLU A 231 29.39 -1.30 13.88
C GLU A 231 29.10 0.17 14.25
N PRO A 232 30.01 0.85 14.98
CA PRO A 232 29.80 2.24 15.37
C PRO A 232 29.84 3.16 14.15
N THR A 233 28.95 4.15 14.11
CA THR A 233 28.98 5.20 13.09
C THR A 233 30.23 6.06 13.28
N GLU A 234 30.99 6.29 12.20
CA GLU A 234 32.20 7.10 12.26
C GLU A 234 31.93 8.51 12.82
N GLY A 235 32.75 8.93 13.78
CA GLY A 235 32.60 10.22 14.46
C GLY A 235 31.56 10.25 15.59
N TRP A 236 30.94 9.12 15.92
CA TRP A 236 30.02 8.98 17.06
C TRP A 236 30.62 8.09 18.16
N ASP A 237 30.10 8.24 19.38
CA ASP A 237 30.45 7.36 20.49
C ASP A 237 30.09 5.91 20.17
N ASP A 238 31.01 5.00 20.46
CA ASP A 238 30.76 3.57 20.36
C ASP A 238 29.78 3.14 21.47
N LEU A 239 28.50 2.99 21.09
CA LEU A 239 27.43 2.62 22.01
C LEU A 239 27.58 1.20 22.56
N SER A 240 28.50 0.38 22.03
CA SER A 240 28.75 -0.98 22.50
C SER A 240 29.65 -1.01 23.73
N VAL A 241 30.39 0.07 24.01
CA VAL A 241 31.22 0.21 25.20
C VAL A 241 30.33 0.20 26.44
N GLY A 242 30.54 -0.78 27.32
CA GLY A 242 29.80 -0.92 28.57
C GLY A 242 28.44 -1.61 28.45
N VAL A 243 28.04 -2.09 27.27
CA VAL A 243 26.83 -2.92 27.11
C VAL A 243 27.11 -4.34 27.62
N PRO A 244 26.41 -4.81 28.67
CA PRO A 244 26.56 -6.18 29.16
C PRO A 244 26.20 -7.19 28.08
N GLU A 245 26.85 -8.36 28.10
CA GLU A 245 26.57 -9.44 27.13
C GLU A 245 25.08 -9.86 27.14
N SER A 246 24.44 -9.87 28.32
CA SER A 246 23.01 -10.16 28.46
C SER A 246 22.10 -9.11 27.83
N GLU A 247 22.60 -7.91 27.59
CA GLU A 247 21.85 -6.82 26.95
C GLU A 247 22.10 -6.73 25.45
N ARG A 248 23.12 -7.41 24.90
CA ARG A 248 23.40 -7.39 23.47
C ARG A 248 22.21 -7.83 22.64
N GLY A 249 22.08 -7.23 21.47
CA GLY A 249 21.09 -7.57 20.49
C GLY A 249 21.30 -8.95 19.90
N VAL A 250 20.25 -9.48 19.27
CA VAL A 250 20.29 -10.78 18.60
C VAL A 250 19.78 -10.70 17.16
N ILE A 251 19.36 -9.51 16.70
CA ILE A 251 18.82 -9.32 15.36
C ILE A 251 19.97 -9.24 14.36
N PRO A 252 20.09 -10.19 13.40
CA PRO A 252 21.07 -10.05 12.34
C PRO A 252 20.68 -8.87 11.44
N ILE A 253 21.62 -7.97 11.16
CA ILE A 253 21.31 -6.78 10.34
C ILE A 253 20.81 -7.13 8.93
N ALA A 254 21.26 -8.27 8.39
CA ALA A 254 20.81 -8.83 7.12
C ALA A 254 19.32 -9.19 7.08
N ARG A 255 18.67 -9.33 8.26
CA ARG A 255 17.24 -9.67 8.39
C ARG A 255 16.39 -8.50 8.89
N LEU A 256 16.98 -7.31 9.05
CA LEU A 256 16.31 -6.12 9.54
C LEU A 256 15.79 -5.29 8.35
N PHE A 257 14.52 -5.47 8.04
CA PHE A 257 13.82 -4.80 6.95
C PHE A 257 12.99 -3.65 7.45
N ALA A 258 12.64 -2.79 6.51
CA ALA A 258 11.82 -1.65 6.80
C ALA A 258 10.72 -1.43 5.77
N PRO A 259 9.47 -1.84 6.06
CA PRO A 259 8.33 -1.46 5.26
C PRO A 259 8.19 0.06 5.23
N SER A 260 8.19 0.64 4.04
CA SER A 260 7.95 2.07 3.83
C SER A 260 7.15 2.28 2.56
N TRP A 261 6.09 3.09 2.65
CA TRP A 261 5.29 3.48 1.50
C TRP A 261 6.10 4.26 0.45
N TRP A 262 7.10 5.00 0.93
CA TRP A 262 7.87 5.99 0.19
C TRP A 262 9.28 5.50 -0.21
N GLY A 263 9.69 4.34 0.30
CA GLY A 263 11.02 3.78 0.09
C GLY A 263 12.12 4.49 0.86
N CYS A 264 13.35 4.32 0.37
CA CYS A 264 14.56 4.83 1.02
C CYS A 264 14.93 6.26 0.63
N TYR A 265 14.51 6.69 -0.56
CA TYR A 265 14.95 7.93 -1.17
C TYR A 265 14.41 9.12 -0.38
N PRO A 266 15.18 10.22 -0.16
CA PRO A 266 14.71 11.35 0.61
C PRO A 266 13.65 12.08 -0.23
N GLN A 267 12.38 11.83 0.09
CA GLN A 267 11.26 12.53 -0.52
C GLN A 267 11.05 13.86 0.20
N PRO A 268 10.62 14.93 -0.49
CA PRO A 268 10.18 16.16 0.18
C PRO A 268 8.89 15.94 1.00
N TRP A 269 8.12 14.89 0.68
CA TRP A 269 6.85 14.56 1.31
C TRP A 269 6.88 13.13 1.83
N GLY A 270 6.57 12.94 3.11
CA GLY A 270 6.50 11.65 3.78
C GLY A 270 6.83 11.80 5.26
N HIS A 271 6.43 10.87 6.12
CA HIS A 271 6.83 10.94 7.53
C HIS A 271 8.36 10.99 7.62
N ALA A 272 9.08 10.11 6.91
CA ALA A 272 10.54 10.14 6.81
C ALA A 272 11.15 11.50 6.41
N SER A 273 10.48 12.37 5.63
CA SER A 273 11.06 13.66 5.22
C SER A 273 11.22 14.64 6.39
N ALA A 274 10.41 14.50 7.44
CA ALA A 274 10.56 15.27 8.68
C ALA A 274 11.69 14.73 9.59
N PHE A 275 12.16 13.50 9.35
CA PHE A 275 13.09 12.80 10.25
C PHE A 275 14.40 12.36 9.60
N ILE A 276 14.55 12.47 8.27
CA ILE A 276 15.70 11.91 7.56
C ILE A 276 16.05 12.79 6.34
N ILE A 277 17.04 13.66 6.52
CA ILE A 277 17.58 14.51 5.46
C ILE A 277 18.80 13.81 4.86
N GLY A 278 18.78 13.46 3.58
CA GLY A 278 19.90 12.78 2.91
C GLY A 278 20.29 13.42 1.58
N PRO A 279 21.50 13.11 1.06
CA PRO A 279 21.86 13.48 -0.30
C PRO A 279 20.86 12.88 -1.29
N LYS A 280 20.49 13.66 -2.31
CA LYS A 280 19.63 13.23 -3.41
C LYS A 280 20.42 12.43 -4.45
N THR A 281 21.14 11.41 -3.99
CA THR A 281 21.87 10.48 -4.86
C THR A 281 21.03 9.22 -5.06
N PRO A 282 21.00 8.64 -6.27
CA PRO A 282 20.18 7.46 -6.57
C PRO A 282 20.40 6.28 -5.63
N ASP A 283 21.60 6.12 -5.07
CA ASP A 283 21.96 4.97 -4.23
C ASP A 283 21.79 5.22 -2.72
N TRP A 284 21.39 6.44 -2.31
CA TRP A 284 21.28 6.74 -0.88
C TRP A 284 20.05 6.06 -0.26
N CYS A 285 20.22 5.56 0.97
CA CYS A 285 19.15 5.01 1.80
C CYS A 285 19.47 5.23 3.29
N TRP A 286 18.42 5.41 4.10
CA TRP A 286 18.53 5.46 5.56
C TRP A 286 18.66 4.09 6.22
N GLN A 287 18.22 3.03 5.55
CA GLN A 287 18.49 1.66 5.93
C GLN A 287 19.97 1.35 5.57
N PRO A 288 20.81 0.95 6.54
CA PRO A 288 22.25 0.84 6.34
C PRO A 288 22.69 -0.20 5.31
N MET A 289 22.01 -1.35 5.24
CA MET A 289 22.23 -2.37 4.21
C MET A 289 21.80 -1.92 2.81
N GLY A 290 21.07 -0.81 2.68
CA GLY A 290 20.73 -0.16 1.42
C GLY A 290 19.27 -0.37 0.98
N GLN A 291 18.96 0.09 -0.24
CA GLN A 291 17.60 0.18 -0.76
C GLN A 291 16.86 -1.17 -0.80
N GLN A 292 17.58 -2.27 -1.01
CA GLN A 292 17.02 -3.62 -1.06
C GLN A 292 16.39 -4.07 0.26
N TRP A 293 16.72 -3.44 1.39
CA TRP A 293 16.11 -3.76 2.70
C TRP A 293 14.91 -2.88 3.05
N ALA A 294 14.56 -1.90 2.21
CA ALA A 294 13.31 -1.17 2.32
C ALA A 294 12.25 -1.81 1.42
N LEU A 295 11.18 -2.29 2.05
CA LEU A 295 10.08 -2.97 1.40
C LEU A 295 9.04 -1.93 0.97
N THR A 296 8.65 -1.90 -0.30
CA THR A 296 7.82 -0.82 -0.86
C THR A 296 6.62 -1.32 -1.65
N PRO A 297 5.47 -0.61 -1.64
CA PRO A 297 4.26 -0.99 -2.38
C PRO A 297 4.36 -0.78 -3.90
N PHE A 298 5.41 -0.11 -4.36
CA PHE A 298 5.69 0.17 -5.76
C PHE A 298 7.14 -0.20 -6.08
N ASN A 299 7.42 -0.41 -7.37
CA ASN A 299 8.73 -0.82 -7.86
C ASN A 299 9.72 0.35 -7.91
N TYR A 300 9.98 0.98 -6.76
CA TYR A 300 11.01 2.02 -6.66
C TYR A 300 12.39 1.42 -7.02
N PRO A 301 13.28 2.20 -7.66
CA PRO A 301 14.60 1.72 -8.06
C PRO A 301 15.39 1.12 -6.89
N ASN A 302 15.90 -0.10 -7.10
CA ASN A 302 16.68 -0.90 -6.14
C ASN A 302 16.00 -1.22 -4.79
N ASN A 303 14.72 -0.88 -4.61
CA ASN A 303 13.95 -1.28 -3.45
C ASN A 303 13.43 -2.72 -3.60
N SER A 304 13.16 -3.38 -2.47
CA SER A 304 12.42 -4.64 -2.50
C SER A 304 10.94 -4.34 -2.69
N PHE A 305 10.44 -4.67 -3.87
CA PHE A 305 9.04 -4.45 -4.22
C PHE A 305 8.15 -5.49 -3.51
N LEU A 306 7.21 -5.02 -2.70
CA LEU A 306 6.12 -5.81 -2.15
C LEU A 306 4.81 -5.31 -2.77
N PRO A 307 4.42 -5.81 -3.96
CA PRO A 307 3.24 -5.35 -4.66
C PRO A 307 1.99 -5.59 -3.84
N TRP A 308 0.96 -4.82 -4.17
CA TRP A 308 -0.37 -4.95 -3.58
C TRP A 308 -1.42 -5.20 -4.64
N SER A 309 -2.48 -5.88 -4.22
CA SER A 309 -3.59 -6.25 -5.08
C SER A 309 -4.84 -5.46 -4.73
N ILE A 310 -5.57 -5.07 -5.77
CA ILE A 310 -6.96 -4.58 -5.65
C ILE A 310 -7.97 -5.58 -6.21
N GLU A 311 -7.50 -6.70 -6.75
CA GLU A 311 -8.30 -7.63 -7.56
C GLU A 311 -9.46 -8.21 -6.74
N ASP A 312 -9.18 -8.78 -5.58
CA ASP A 312 -10.20 -9.44 -4.75
C ASP A 312 -11.36 -8.50 -4.40
N HIS A 313 -11.05 -7.28 -3.94
CA HIS A 313 -12.08 -6.30 -3.58
C HIS A 313 -12.81 -5.76 -4.82
N CYS A 314 -12.07 -5.50 -5.90
CA CYS A 314 -12.66 -4.96 -7.10
C CYS A 314 -13.63 -5.95 -7.78
N MET A 315 -13.28 -7.24 -7.80
CA MET A 315 -14.11 -8.28 -8.43
C MET A 315 -15.42 -8.55 -7.67
N GLN A 316 -15.53 -8.10 -6.42
CA GLN A 316 -16.77 -8.19 -5.63
C GLN A 316 -17.79 -7.10 -5.97
N ILE A 317 -17.37 -6.03 -6.64
CA ILE A 317 -18.22 -4.89 -6.96
C ILE A 317 -18.61 -4.95 -8.43
N GLU A 318 -19.92 -4.93 -8.68
CA GLU A 318 -20.47 -4.85 -10.02
C GLU A 318 -20.23 -3.45 -10.61
N THR A 319 -19.73 -3.40 -11.84
CA THR A 319 -19.53 -2.14 -12.56
C THR A 319 -20.85 -1.67 -13.13
N VAL A 320 -21.25 -0.43 -12.82
CA VAL A 320 -22.40 0.21 -13.48
C VAL A 320 -22.07 0.47 -14.96
N PRO A 321 -22.95 0.08 -15.91
CA PRO A 321 -22.80 0.38 -17.32
C PRO A 321 -22.62 1.88 -17.56
N TRP A 322 -21.78 2.26 -18.52
CA TRP A 322 -21.39 3.66 -18.72
C TRP A 322 -22.57 4.61 -18.94
N GLU A 323 -23.58 4.15 -19.68
CA GLU A 323 -24.79 4.90 -20.02
C GLU A 323 -25.69 5.17 -18.80
N GLU A 324 -25.57 4.35 -17.75
CA GLU A 324 -26.32 4.46 -16.51
C GLU A 324 -25.59 5.29 -15.44
N ARG A 325 -24.33 5.65 -15.68
CA ARG A 325 -23.52 6.46 -14.74
C ARG A 325 -23.98 7.90 -14.74
N THR A 326 -23.89 8.51 -13.56
CA THR A 326 -24.17 9.94 -13.39
C THR A 326 -23.11 10.79 -14.09
N ASP A 327 -23.53 11.92 -14.66
CA ASP A 327 -22.65 12.96 -15.21
C ASP A 327 -21.97 13.74 -14.07
N THR A 328 -21.09 13.03 -13.35
CA THR A 328 -20.43 13.51 -12.14
C THR A 328 -18.92 13.25 -12.22
N ALA A 329 -18.14 14.27 -11.87
CA ALA A 329 -16.70 14.19 -11.63
C ALA A 329 -16.45 14.12 -10.12
N LEU A 330 -16.06 12.94 -9.62
CA LEU A 330 -15.79 12.73 -8.20
C LEU A 330 -14.38 13.21 -7.83
N ILE A 331 -14.27 14.15 -6.92
CA ILE A 331 -13.00 14.58 -6.35
C ILE A 331 -12.58 13.57 -5.28
N TYR A 332 -11.40 12.94 -5.42
CA TYR A 332 -10.89 12.04 -4.39
C TYR A 332 -10.14 12.77 -3.28
N ALA A 333 -10.85 13.64 -2.57
CA ALA A 333 -10.39 14.26 -1.34
C ALA A 333 -11.24 13.77 -0.17
N LYS A 334 -10.59 13.35 0.92
CA LYS A 334 -11.28 12.89 2.14
C LYS A 334 -11.36 13.95 3.24
N LEU A 335 -10.47 14.95 3.21
CA LEU A 335 -10.43 16.05 4.18
C LEU A 335 -10.57 17.40 3.48
N ALA A 336 -11.26 18.34 4.11
CA ALA A 336 -11.37 19.71 3.64
C ALA A 336 -10.01 20.41 3.50
N SER A 337 -9.03 20.10 4.36
CA SER A 337 -7.67 20.66 4.27
C SER A 337 -6.93 20.33 2.97
N TYR A 338 -7.33 19.31 2.22
CA TYR A 338 -6.69 19.00 0.93
C TYR A 338 -6.94 20.11 -0.08
N PHE A 339 -8.06 20.83 0.01
CA PHE A 339 -8.35 21.98 -0.83
C PHE A 339 -7.56 23.23 -0.44
N LYS A 340 -7.05 23.32 0.80
CA LYS A 340 -6.20 24.45 1.24
C LYS A 340 -4.81 24.41 0.59
N ILE A 341 -4.29 23.20 0.38
CA ILE A 341 -2.93 22.95 -0.13
C ILE A 341 -2.94 22.74 -1.67
N SER A 342 -4.11 22.50 -2.24
CA SER A 342 -4.31 22.43 -3.69
C SER A 342 -3.77 23.68 -4.38
N LYS A 343 -3.13 23.49 -5.54
CA LYS A 343 -2.69 24.60 -6.41
C LYS A 343 -3.83 25.28 -7.17
N LEU A 344 -5.03 24.72 -7.12
CA LEU A 344 -6.24 25.37 -7.64
C LEU A 344 -6.78 26.34 -6.59
N ASP A 345 -7.04 27.57 -7.01
CA ASP A 345 -7.67 28.60 -6.16
C ASP A 345 -9.02 28.13 -5.65
N ARG A 346 -9.41 28.57 -4.45
CA ARG A 346 -10.67 28.13 -3.83
C ARG A 346 -11.89 28.64 -4.60
N GLU A 347 -11.75 29.77 -5.26
CA GLU A 347 -12.75 30.43 -6.09
C GLU A 347 -13.00 29.66 -7.40
N PHE A 348 -12.03 28.85 -7.86
CA PHE A 348 -12.15 28.04 -9.08
C PHE A 348 -13.45 27.24 -9.13
N TRP A 349 -13.80 26.62 -8.01
CA TRP A 349 -14.96 25.73 -7.88
C TRP A 349 -16.32 26.45 -8.06
N ASN A 350 -16.35 27.78 -7.93
CA ASN A 350 -17.54 28.61 -8.08
C ASN A 350 -17.53 29.49 -9.35
N THR A 351 -16.57 29.28 -10.25
CA THR A 351 -16.45 30.03 -11.50
C THR A 351 -17.60 29.73 -12.47
N ASP A 352 -17.88 30.69 -13.38
CA ASP A 352 -18.88 30.50 -14.44
C ASP A 352 -18.49 29.36 -15.40
N GLU A 353 -17.19 29.12 -15.59
CA GLU A 353 -16.69 28.01 -16.43
C GLU A 353 -17.08 26.65 -15.86
N VAL A 354 -16.94 26.47 -14.54
CA VAL A 354 -17.39 25.25 -13.83
C VAL A 354 -18.92 25.15 -13.85
N LYS A 355 -19.64 26.24 -13.60
CA LYS A 355 -21.11 26.27 -13.61
C LYS A 355 -21.72 26.01 -14.99
N ALA A 356 -20.99 26.31 -16.06
CA ALA A 356 -21.45 26.09 -17.44
C ALA A 356 -21.34 24.62 -17.88
N GLN A 357 -20.71 23.74 -17.11
CA GLN A 357 -20.58 22.33 -17.45
C GLN A 357 -21.92 21.60 -17.27
N THR A 358 -22.19 20.62 -18.13
CA THR A 358 -23.38 19.76 -18.02
C THR A 358 -23.24 18.67 -16.95
N TRP A 359 -22.02 18.46 -16.47
CA TRP A 359 -21.67 17.58 -15.37
C TRP A 359 -21.31 18.41 -14.13
N LYS A 360 -21.31 17.78 -12.95
CA LYS A 360 -20.98 18.45 -11.67
C LYS A 360 -19.79 17.82 -10.95
N PHE A 361 -19.11 18.61 -10.13
CA PHE A 361 -18.13 18.07 -9.18
C PHE A 361 -18.82 17.56 -7.91
N LEU A 362 -18.39 16.39 -7.44
CA LEU A 362 -18.85 15.77 -6.20
C LEU A 362 -17.66 15.52 -5.30
N SER A 363 -17.81 15.77 -4.00
CA SER A 363 -16.78 15.54 -2.99
C SER A 363 -17.29 14.58 -1.92
N THR A 364 -16.37 13.79 -1.38
CA THR A 364 -16.59 12.97 -0.17
C THR A 364 -15.80 13.51 1.03
N ALA A 365 -15.29 14.74 0.92
CA ALA A 365 -14.49 15.34 1.97
C ALA A 365 -15.35 15.65 3.19
N GLU A 366 -14.81 15.38 4.38
CA GLU A 366 -15.35 15.85 5.65
C GLU A 366 -14.61 17.11 6.12
N GLN A 367 -15.28 17.89 6.96
CA GLN A 367 -14.67 18.98 7.71
C GLN A 367 -13.74 18.34 8.75
N ASP A 368 -12.45 18.69 8.75
CA ASP A 368 -11.44 18.01 9.56
C ASP A 368 -11.10 18.72 10.87
N GLY A 369 -11.98 19.62 11.33
CA GLY A 369 -11.82 20.37 12.58
C GLY A 369 -10.71 21.44 12.56
N LYS A 370 -9.90 21.52 11.50
CA LYS A 370 -8.75 22.44 11.40
C LYS A 370 -9.09 23.80 10.80
N GLY A 371 -10.36 24.22 10.89
CA GLY A 371 -10.88 25.43 10.25
C GLY A 371 -10.83 25.42 8.72
N SER A 372 -10.44 24.31 8.09
CA SER A 372 -10.43 24.16 6.64
C SER A 372 -11.84 23.90 6.17
N ILE A 373 -12.35 24.70 5.23
CA ILE A 373 -13.70 24.53 4.69
C ILE A 373 -13.66 23.97 3.27
N ILE A 374 -14.61 23.10 2.95
CA ILE A 374 -14.87 22.66 1.58
C ILE A 374 -15.21 23.90 0.74
N PRO A 375 -14.53 24.15 -0.39
CA PRO A 375 -14.81 25.31 -1.25
C PRO A 375 -16.27 25.42 -1.68
N GLU A 376 -16.76 26.66 -1.81
CA GLU A 376 -18.08 26.94 -2.37
C GLU A 376 -18.14 26.45 -3.83
N GLY A 377 -19.29 25.93 -4.25
CA GLY A 377 -19.48 25.34 -5.58
C GLY A 377 -19.23 23.84 -5.64
N LEU A 378 -18.67 23.24 -4.59
CA LEU A 378 -18.58 21.78 -4.45
C LEU A 378 -19.76 21.20 -3.68
N GLU A 379 -20.45 20.23 -4.28
CA GLU A 379 -21.39 19.37 -3.57
C GLU A 379 -20.60 18.32 -2.77
N SER A 380 -20.82 18.25 -1.46
CA SER A 380 -20.25 17.19 -0.63
C SER A 380 -21.33 16.25 -0.11
N ILE A 381 -21.09 14.95 -0.24
CA ILE A 381 -21.91 13.89 0.37
C ILE A 381 -21.30 13.36 1.67
N GLY A 382 -20.22 14.01 2.15
CA GLY A 382 -19.50 13.62 3.33
C GLY A 382 -18.72 12.31 3.18
N ARG A 383 -18.12 11.88 4.28
CA ARG A 383 -17.30 10.66 4.33
C ARG A 383 -18.13 9.42 4.06
N GLN A 384 -17.57 8.53 3.25
CA GLN A 384 -18.19 7.26 2.87
C GLN A 384 -17.52 6.09 3.58
N THR A 385 -18.26 4.98 3.75
CA THR A 385 -17.65 3.69 4.09
C THR A 385 -16.77 3.23 2.92
N ARG A 386 -15.86 2.28 3.15
CA ARG A 386 -15.03 1.72 2.07
C ARG A 386 -15.88 1.14 0.95
N ASP A 387 -16.92 0.38 1.28
CA ASP A 387 -17.75 -0.30 0.28
C ASP A 387 -18.62 0.69 -0.48
N ASP A 388 -19.22 1.66 0.20
CA ASP A 388 -20.03 2.71 -0.45
C ASP A 388 -19.17 3.61 -1.33
N TYR A 389 -17.96 3.94 -0.90
CA TYR A 389 -17.01 4.70 -1.71
C TYR A 389 -16.66 3.95 -3.00
N ASN A 390 -16.40 2.64 -2.94
CA ASN A 390 -16.08 1.89 -4.15
C ASN A 390 -17.29 1.69 -5.08
N ARG A 391 -18.51 1.57 -4.54
CA ARG A 391 -19.73 1.61 -5.35
C ARG A 391 -19.90 2.97 -6.03
N LEU A 392 -19.61 4.06 -5.30
CA LEU A 392 -19.61 5.41 -5.85
C LEU A 392 -18.61 5.57 -7.00
N LEU A 393 -17.41 5.00 -6.89
CA LEU A 393 -16.43 5.00 -7.98
C LEU A 393 -17.01 4.39 -9.27
N SER A 394 -17.86 3.36 -9.16
CA SER A 394 -18.50 2.74 -10.32
C SER A 394 -19.66 3.54 -10.92
N SER A 395 -20.30 4.43 -10.15
CA SER A 395 -21.50 5.17 -10.57
C SER A 395 -21.20 6.57 -11.13
N VAL A 396 -19.96 7.04 -11.04
CA VAL A 396 -19.49 8.30 -11.61
C VAL A 396 -18.71 8.07 -12.90
N LYS A 397 -18.67 9.08 -13.77
CA LYS A 397 -17.98 8.99 -15.06
C LYS A 397 -16.49 9.31 -14.98
N VAL A 398 -16.07 10.16 -14.04
CA VAL A 398 -14.66 10.56 -13.90
C VAL A 398 -14.29 10.71 -12.43
N VAL A 399 -13.06 10.37 -12.08
CA VAL A 399 -12.44 10.70 -10.79
C VAL A 399 -11.36 11.76 -10.98
N VAL A 400 -11.30 12.75 -10.09
CA VAL A 400 -10.43 13.93 -10.21
C VAL A 400 -9.54 14.08 -8.99
N GLY A 401 -8.24 14.20 -9.22
CA GLY A 401 -7.24 14.53 -8.21
C GLY A 401 -7.06 16.03 -8.05
N VAL A 402 -6.91 16.47 -6.80
CA VAL A 402 -6.74 17.87 -6.39
C VAL A 402 -5.46 18.05 -5.56
N ASP A 403 -4.37 17.44 -6.02
CA ASP A 403 -3.02 17.47 -5.41
C ASP A 403 -2.83 16.47 -4.26
N LEU A 404 -3.72 16.49 -3.26
CA LEU A 404 -3.67 15.55 -2.12
C LEU A 404 -4.88 14.60 -2.11
N PRO A 405 -4.71 13.36 -1.62
CA PRO A 405 -3.47 12.77 -1.13
C PRO A 405 -2.54 12.31 -2.28
N LYS A 406 -1.23 12.25 -2.01
CA LYS A 406 -0.23 11.72 -2.94
C LYS A 406 -0.32 10.21 -3.04
N VAL A 407 -0.15 9.66 -4.24
CA VAL A 407 -0.04 8.20 -4.49
C VAL A 407 -1.19 7.41 -3.84
N SER A 408 -2.42 7.91 -4.03
CA SER A 408 -3.61 7.29 -3.43
C SER A 408 -4.00 5.99 -4.14
N PRO A 409 -4.32 4.91 -3.40
CA PRO A 409 -4.96 3.71 -3.94
C PRO A 409 -6.25 3.96 -4.73
N THR A 410 -6.95 5.07 -4.44
CA THR A 410 -8.21 5.44 -5.12
C THR A 410 -8.09 5.42 -6.64
N VAL A 411 -6.93 5.83 -7.18
CA VAL A 411 -6.72 5.88 -8.63
C VAL A 411 -6.92 4.49 -9.24
N TYR A 412 -6.29 3.47 -8.66
CA TYR A 412 -6.42 2.11 -9.17
C TYR A 412 -7.79 1.49 -8.87
N ALA A 413 -8.41 1.84 -7.73
CA ALA A 413 -9.78 1.45 -7.44
C ALA A 413 -10.77 1.99 -8.50
N ALA A 414 -10.61 3.25 -8.93
CA ALA A 414 -11.42 3.87 -9.97
C ALA A 414 -11.25 3.17 -11.32
N LEU A 415 -10.00 2.94 -11.75
CA LEU A 415 -9.70 2.22 -12.99
C LEU A 415 -10.31 0.80 -12.97
N CYS A 416 -10.31 0.17 -11.81
CA CYS A 416 -10.90 -1.15 -11.66
C CYS A 416 -12.43 -1.15 -11.76
N GLN A 417 -13.08 -0.05 -11.39
CA GLN A 417 -14.51 0.16 -11.64
C GLN A 417 -14.80 0.70 -13.05
N GLY A 418 -13.80 0.74 -13.93
CA GLY A 418 -13.94 1.25 -15.30
C GLY A 418 -14.16 2.76 -15.34
N THR A 419 -13.61 3.50 -14.37
CA THR A 419 -13.76 4.95 -14.26
C THR A 419 -12.43 5.64 -14.54
N PRO A 420 -12.30 6.44 -15.61
CA PRO A 420 -11.06 7.15 -15.91
C PRO A 420 -10.74 8.20 -14.84
N VAL A 421 -9.46 8.55 -14.73
CA VAL A 421 -8.95 9.45 -13.70
C VAL A 421 -8.27 10.66 -14.32
N VAL A 422 -8.48 11.84 -13.76
CA VAL A 422 -7.83 13.10 -14.14
C VAL A 422 -6.94 13.56 -12.99
N LEU A 423 -5.64 13.74 -13.22
CA LEU A 423 -4.63 13.98 -12.18
C LEU A 423 -3.75 15.20 -12.48
N PRO A 424 -3.37 15.99 -11.46
CA PRO A 424 -2.45 17.10 -11.65
C PRO A 424 -1.01 16.61 -11.81
N TYR A 425 -0.28 17.24 -12.73
CA TYR A 425 1.17 17.20 -12.83
C TYR A 425 1.78 18.57 -12.54
N TYR A 426 2.99 18.61 -11.98
CA TYR A 426 3.68 19.86 -11.61
C TYR A 426 4.83 20.20 -12.55
N LYS A 427 5.43 19.16 -13.12
CA LYS A 427 6.49 19.24 -14.10
C LYS A 427 6.11 18.28 -15.21
N GLU A 428 6.47 18.63 -16.43
CA GLU A 428 6.37 17.67 -17.52
C GLU A 428 7.17 16.42 -17.11
N LEU A 429 6.63 15.24 -17.41
CA LEU A 429 7.37 13.99 -17.31
C LEU A 429 8.40 14.00 -18.46
N THR A 430 9.48 14.76 -18.27
CA THR A 430 10.43 15.10 -19.34
C THR A 430 11.28 13.92 -19.79
N ASP A 431 11.36 12.86 -18.99
CA ASP A 431 12.08 11.65 -19.37
C ASP A 431 11.44 10.37 -18.81
N PRO A 432 10.66 9.63 -19.62
CA PRO A 432 10.12 8.31 -19.26
C PRO A 432 11.19 7.28 -18.89
N SER A 433 12.46 7.52 -19.26
CA SER A 433 13.58 6.64 -18.95
C SER A 433 14.22 6.90 -17.60
N ASP A 434 13.95 8.05 -16.95
CA ASP A 434 14.38 8.32 -15.58
C ASP A 434 13.41 7.63 -14.60
N PRO A 435 13.81 6.52 -13.95
CA PRO A 435 12.95 5.84 -13.00
C PRO A 435 12.63 6.74 -11.80
N ALA A 436 13.53 7.64 -11.41
CA ALA A 436 13.26 8.57 -10.31
C ALA A 436 12.13 9.55 -10.66
N SER A 437 11.90 9.83 -11.95
CA SER A 437 10.78 10.66 -12.39
C SER A 437 9.43 9.95 -12.31
N ALA A 438 9.39 8.66 -12.66
CA ALA A 438 8.21 7.80 -12.59
C ALA A 438 7.66 7.64 -11.16
N PHE A 439 8.52 7.81 -10.15
CA PHE A 439 8.17 7.69 -8.74
C PHE A 439 8.27 9.02 -7.96
N GLY A 440 8.77 10.07 -8.60
CA GLY A 440 9.05 11.35 -7.96
C GLY A 440 7.79 12.17 -7.74
N LEU A 441 7.44 12.43 -6.48
CA LEU A 441 6.28 13.27 -6.11
C LEU A 441 6.39 14.72 -6.60
N ALA A 442 7.58 15.13 -7.04
CA ALA A 442 7.83 16.40 -7.70
C ALA A 442 7.18 16.52 -9.11
N TYR A 443 6.77 15.40 -9.72
CA TYR A 443 6.22 15.38 -11.07
C TYR A 443 4.69 15.41 -11.10
N GLY A 444 4.01 14.87 -10.11
CA GLY A 444 2.54 14.89 -10.06
C GLY A 444 1.97 14.28 -8.79
N GLN A 445 0.64 14.33 -8.65
CA GLN A 445 -0.05 13.76 -7.49
C GLN A 445 0.11 12.24 -7.42
N HIS A 446 0.08 11.57 -8.58
CA HIS A 446 0.31 10.14 -8.69
C HIS A 446 1.13 9.84 -9.95
N PRO A 447 2.45 10.12 -9.94
CA PRO A 447 3.32 10.01 -11.13
C PRO A 447 3.21 8.65 -11.83
N MET A 448 3.12 7.59 -11.02
CA MET A 448 2.98 6.24 -11.54
C MET A 448 1.70 5.98 -12.34
N ALA A 449 0.58 6.59 -11.94
CA ALA A 449 -0.67 6.42 -12.65
C ALA A 449 -0.74 7.35 -13.87
N LEU A 450 -0.14 8.54 -13.78
CA LEU A 450 0.02 9.46 -14.92
C LEU A 450 0.76 8.77 -16.09
N ALA A 451 1.70 7.87 -15.80
CA ALA A 451 2.42 7.10 -16.82
C ALA A 451 1.51 6.15 -17.64
N LEU A 452 0.32 5.79 -17.15
CA LEU A 452 -0.65 4.99 -17.92
C LEU A 452 -1.22 5.78 -19.11
N GLY A 453 -1.37 7.10 -18.97
CA GLY A 453 -1.93 7.98 -19.99
C GLY A 453 -3.38 7.67 -20.39
N PRO A 454 -3.94 8.45 -21.33
CA PRO A 454 -5.29 8.22 -21.85
C PRO A 454 -5.43 6.88 -22.60
N PRO A 455 -6.63 6.26 -22.60
CA PRO A 455 -7.87 6.74 -21.96
C PRO A 455 -8.00 6.49 -20.45
N TRP A 456 -7.05 5.84 -19.78
CA TRP A 456 -7.17 5.51 -18.35
C TRP A 456 -6.95 6.72 -17.45
N VAL A 457 -5.85 7.45 -17.69
CA VAL A 457 -5.41 8.56 -16.85
C VAL A 457 -5.07 9.78 -17.69
N TYR A 458 -5.71 10.90 -17.40
CA TYR A 458 -5.48 12.19 -18.04
C TYR A 458 -4.69 13.09 -17.10
N GLY A 459 -3.59 13.67 -17.57
CA GLY A 459 -2.83 14.68 -16.84
C GLY A 459 -3.32 16.10 -17.14
N TYR A 460 -3.45 16.94 -16.11
CA TYR A 460 -3.64 18.40 -16.26
C TYR A 460 -2.55 19.18 -15.50
N GLN A 461 -2.19 20.36 -15.99
CA GLN A 461 -1.19 21.22 -15.35
C GLN A 461 -1.75 21.74 -14.01
N ALA A 462 -1.07 21.45 -12.91
CA ALA A 462 -1.52 21.89 -11.60
C ALA A 462 -1.64 23.43 -11.50
N GLY A 463 -2.78 23.91 -11.00
CA GLY A 463 -3.13 25.33 -10.94
C GLY A 463 -3.80 25.88 -12.22
N ASN A 464 -3.91 25.08 -13.28
CA ASN A 464 -4.62 25.47 -14.50
C ASN A 464 -6.05 24.87 -14.50
N GLY A 465 -7.02 25.68 -14.05
CA GLY A 465 -8.43 25.27 -13.97
C GLY A 465 -9.07 24.97 -15.33
N THR A 466 -8.73 25.75 -16.37
CA THR A 466 -9.23 25.53 -17.74
C THR A 466 -8.70 24.22 -18.33
N ASP A 467 -7.42 23.89 -18.10
CA ASP A 467 -6.86 22.59 -18.53
C ASP A 467 -7.54 21.44 -17.78
N LEU A 468 -7.79 21.56 -16.46
CA LEU A 468 -8.56 20.58 -15.71
C LEU A 468 -9.95 20.34 -16.34
N ILE A 469 -10.72 21.39 -16.62
CA ILE A 469 -12.05 21.28 -17.23
C ILE A 469 -11.97 20.60 -18.60
N ALA A 470 -10.98 20.97 -19.42
CA ALA A 470 -10.75 20.32 -20.71
C ALA A 470 -10.46 18.82 -20.57
N LYS A 471 -9.64 18.40 -19.60
CA LYS A 471 -9.32 16.99 -19.35
C LYS A 471 -10.50 16.21 -18.76
N VAL A 472 -11.30 16.82 -17.89
CA VAL A 472 -12.55 16.21 -17.40
C VAL A 472 -13.52 15.99 -18.56
N ASN A 473 -13.70 16.98 -19.44
CA ASN A 473 -14.54 16.85 -20.62
C ASN A 473 -14.09 15.72 -21.56
N GLN A 474 -12.78 15.55 -21.74
CA GLN A 474 -12.23 14.42 -22.51
C GLN A 474 -12.54 13.07 -21.84
N ALA A 475 -12.29 12.96 -20.53
CA ALA A 475 -12.53 11.73 -19.77
C ALA A 475 -14.03 11.36 -19.71
N MET A 476 -14.94 12.35 -19.62
CA MET A 476 -16.40 12.17 -19.65
C MET A 476 -16.93 11.54 -20.94
N GLN A 477 -16.14 11.56 -22.02
CA GLN A 477 -16.51 11.03 -23.34
C GLN A 477 -15.80 9.71 -23.68
N ALA A 478 -14.96 9.20 -22.77
CA ALA A 478 -14.08 8.07 -23.02
C ALA A 478 -14.39 6.92 -22.05
N PRO A 479 -15.44 6.11 -22.31
CA PRO A 479 -15.69 4.91 -21.52
C PRO A 479 -14.47 3.99 -21.55
N ILE A 480 -14.07 3.49 -20.40
CA ILE A 480 -13.01 2.48 -20.28
C ILE A 480 -13.58 1.17 -19.73
N PRO A 481 -13.05 0.02 -20.17
CA PRO A 481 -13.32 -1.22 -19.47
C PRO A 481 -12.69 -1.19 -18.07
N ARG A 482 -13.15 -2.09 -17.20
CA ARG A 482 -12.44 -2.46 -15.97
C ARG A 482 -10.97 -2.72 -16.28
N TYR A 483 -10.08 -2.08 -15.51
CA TYR A 483 -8.64 -2.22 -15.67
C TYR A 483 -7.95 -2.46 -14.33
N ILE A 484 -7.27 -3.60 -14.21
CA ILE A 484 -6.35 -3.93 -13.12
C ILE A 484 -4.96 -4.01 -13.74
N PRO A 485 -3.99 -3.16 -13.35
CA PRO A 485 -2.62 -3.28 -13.82
C PRO A 485 -2.08 -4.69 -13.58
N PRO A 486 -1.30 -5.28 -14.51
CA PRO A 486 -0.78 -6.64 -14.34
C PRO A 486 -0.05 -6.88 -13.02
N PHE A 487 0.73 -5.90 -12.55
CA PHE A 487 1.48 -5.97 -11.30
C PHE A 487 0.61 -5.85 -10.02
N MET A 488 -0.68 -5.54 -10.17
CA MET A 488 -1.68 -5.49 -9.08
C MET A 488 -2.66 -6.65 -9.11
N LYS A 489 -2.43 -7.65 -9.96
CA LYS A 489 -3.19 -8.90 -9.92
C LYS A 489 -2.73 -9.76 -8.76
N GLN A 490 -3.64 -10.50 -8.15
CA GLN A 490 -3.35 -11.35 -7.00
C GLN A 490 -2.29 -12.40 -7.34
N SER A 491 -2.35 -12.96 -8.55
CA SER A 491 -1.35 -13.92 -9.03
C SER A 491 0.06 -13.34 -9.10
N PHE A 492 0.20 -12.08 -9.54
CA PHE A 492 1.49 -11.39 -9.55
C PHE A 492 1.99 -11.16 -8.11
N VAL A 493 1.11 -10.62 -7.26
CA VAL A 493 1.40 -10.35 -5.84
C VAL A 493 1.89 -11.60 -5.11
N ASP A 494 1.18 -12.72 -5.27
CA ASP A 494 1.53 -13.99 -4.64
C ASP A 494 2.89 -14.51 -5.11
N SER A 495 3.18 -14.39 -6.42
CA SER A 495 4.47 -14.82 -6.97
C SER A 495 5.63 -13.99 -6.46
N HIS A 496 5.45 -12.67 -6.37
CA HIS A 496 6.54 -11.76 -6.03
C HIS A 496 6.77 -11.68 -4.52
N ILE A 497 5.73 -11.82 -3.69
CA ILE A 497 5.91 -12.01 -2.25
C ILE A 497 6.70 -13.28 -1.97
N ARG A 498 6.40 -14.37 -2.69
CA ARG A 498 7.19 -15.60 -2.61
C ARG A 498 8.66 -15.37 -3.00
N GLU A 499 8.91 -14.63 -4.06
CA GLU A 499 10.27 -14.24 -4.49
C GLU A 499 11.01 -13.48 -3.39
N VAL A 500 10.42 -12.41 -2.84
CA VAL A 500 11.05 -11.61 -1.77
C VAL A 500 11.29 -12.45 -0.51
N LEU A 501 10.34 -13.29 -0.11
CA LEU A 501 10.49 -14.11 1.10
C LEU A 501 11.54 -15.22 0.94
N THR A 502 11.83 -15.66 -0.28
CA THR A 502 12.83 -16.73 -0.55
C THR A 502 14.18 -16.20 -1.01
N PHE A 503 14.28 -14.89 -1.25
CA PHE A 503 15.52 -14.25 -1.63
C PHE A 503 16.57 -14.36 -0.53
N ASP A 504 17.80 -14.72 -0.92
CA ASP A 504 18.93 -14.89 0.00
C ASP A 504 19.57 -13.54 0.37
N PHE A 505 18.86 -12.80 1.23
CA PHE A 505 19.35 -11.53 1.77
C PHE A 505 20.60 -11.69 2.64
N GLU A 506 20.88 -12.88 3.18
CA GLU A 506 22.08 -13.12 3.97
C GLU A 506 23.32 -13.17 3.08
N SER A 507 23.26 -13.89 1.96
CA SER A 507 24.34 -13.88 0.97
C SER A 507 24.53 -12.49 0.36
N LEU A 508 23.44 -11.78 0.06
CA LEU A 508 23.54 -10.39 -0.43
C LEU A 508 24.18 -9.47 0.63
N ALA A 509 23.82 -9.62 1.90
CA ALA A 509 24.44 -8.87 2.99
C ALA A 509 25.94 -9.18 3.12
N ALA A 510 26.31 -10.46 3.08
CA ALA A 510 27.70 -10.90 3.15
C ALA A 510 28.53 -10.33 1.99
N GLN A 511 27.96 -10.32 0.78
CA GLN A 511 28.58 -9.67 -0.38
C GLN A 511 28.79 -8.18 -0.13
N LYS A 512 27.76 -7.45 0.30
CA LYS A 512 27.88 -6.01 0.59
C LYS A 512 28.92 -5.68 1.65
N ILE A 513 29.00 -6.50 2.70
CA ILE A 513 30.02 -6.36 3.75
C ILE A 513 31.42 -6.62 3.18
N SER A 514 31.57 -7.65 2.34
CA SER A 514 32.82 -7.93 1.64
C SER A 514 33.26 -6.78 0.73
N ASP A 515 32.33 -6.26 -0.08
CA ASP A 515 32.56 -5.12 -0.99
C ASP A 515 32.93 -3.84 -0.22
N ASN A 516 32.48 -3.71 1.03
CA ASN A 516 32.83 -2.63 1.95
C ASN A 516 34.06 -2.95 2.83
N GLY A 517 34.99 -3.77 2.32
CA GLY A 517 36.25 -4.08 3.02
C GLY A 517 36.08 -4.85 4.32
N GLY A 518 34.99 -5.63 4.44
CA GLY A 518 34.65 -6.38 5.66
C GLY A 518 33.93 -5.55 6.72
N LYS A 519 33.77 -4.23 6.53
CA LYS A 519 33.03 -3.38 7.45
C LYS A 519 31.54 -3.46 7.18
N ARG A 520 30.74 -3.50 8.24
CA ARG A 520 29.29 -3.45 8.10
C ARG A 520 28.85 -2.05 7.71
N PRO A 521 27.91 -1.89 6.77
CA PRO A 521 27.29 -0.60 6.53
C PRO A 521 26.65 -0.06 7.82
N VAL A 522 26.86 1.22 8.10
CA VAL A 522 26.31 1.92 9.27
C VAL A 522 25.24 2.92 8.85
N VAL A 523 24.36 3.29 9.79
CA VAL A 523 23.40 4.36 9.54
C VAL A 523 24.16 5.66 9.26
N PRO A 524 23.86 6.40 8.18
CA PRO A 524 24.54 7.65 7.89
C PRO A 524 24.43 8.64 9.06
N ALA A 525 25.54 9.29 9.43
CA ALA A 525 25.63 10.16 10.61
C ALA A 525 24.56 11.26 10.66
N HIS A 526 24.23 11.85 9.51
CA HIS A 526 23.17 12.86 9.40
C HIS A 526 21.77 12.30 9.69
N SER A 527 21.50 11.05 9.27
CA SER A 527 20.25 10.36 9.57
C SER A 527 20.16 10.09 11.07
N LEU A 528 21.27 9.66 11.68
CA LEU A 528 21.34 9.39 13.11
C LEU A 528 21.10 10.66 13.95
N ALA A 529 21.71 11.80 13.58
CA ALA A 529 21.48 13.07 14.27
C ALA A 529 20.00 13.48 14.28
N THR A 530 19.31 13.25 13.16
CA THR A 530 17.90 13.59 13.02
C THR A 530 17.01 12.61 13.81
N LEU A 531 17.35 11.32 13.80
CA LEU A 531 16.70 10.30 14.64
C LEU A 531 16.87 10.60 16.13
N VAL A 532 18.07 11.00 16.57
CA VAL A 532 18.36 11.35 17.97
C VAL A 532 17.57 12.59 18.40
N LYS A 533 17.59 13.68 17.60
CA LYS A 533 16.84 14.91 17.92
C LYS A 533 15.34 14.65 18.10
N HIS A 534 14.78 13.75 17.29
CA HIS A 534 13.38 13.39 17.41
C HIS A 534 13.14 12.43 18.56
N ASN A 535 13.95 11.39 18.72
CA ASN A 535 13.79 10.45 19.83
C ASN A 535 14.02 11.10 21.20
N SER A 536 14.87 12.12 21.32
CA SER A 536 15.04 12.87 22.58
C SER A 536 13.77 13.62 22.97
N LEU A 537 13.01 14.15 22.00
CA LEU A 537 11.65 14.70 22.25
C LEU A 537 10.66 13.63 22.77
N TRP A 538 10.97 12.34 22.62
CA TRP A 538 10.16 11.22 23.11
C TRP A 538 10.78 10.46 24.29
N LEU A 539 12.04 10.71 24.65
CA LEU A 539 12.83 9.93 25.62
C LEU A 539 13.33 10.73 26.84
N GLU A 540 12.95 11.99 27.01
CA GLU A 540 13.16 12.71 28.28
C GLU A 540 12.13 12.20 29.32
N LYS A 541 12.46 11.60 30.48
CA LYS A 541 13.71 11.42 31.22
C LYS A 541 13.84 9.96 31.74
N PRO A 542 15.05 9.41 31.89
CA PRO A 542 15.26 8.18 32.66
C PRO A 542 14.89 8.42 34.13
N GLY A 543 13.79 7.84 34.59
CA GLY A 543 13.34 7.91 35.99
C GLY A 543 12.01 8.64 36.21
N GLU A 544 11.53 9.42 35.25
CA GLU A 544 10.13 9.84 35.21
C GLU A 544 9.40 8.87 34.27
N GLN A 545 8.74 7.88 34.87
CA GLN A 545 7.73 7.08 34.20
C GLN A 545 6.52 8.00 33.94
N LEU A 546 6.69 9.05 33.14
CA LEU A 546 5.60 9.81 32.57
C LEU A 546 4.87 8.82 31.67
N ARG A 547 3.82 8.26 32.26
CA ARG A 547 2.78 7.48 31.63
C ARG A 547 2.06 8.42 30.66
N TRP A 548 2.73 8.80 29.58
CA TRP A 548 2.05 9.30 28.41
C TRP A 548 1.22 8.13 27.90
N ASP A 549 -0.03 8.12 28.35
CA ASP A 549 -1.05 7.23 27.87
C ASP A 549 -1.21 7.55 26.37
N ARG A 550 -0.43 6.87 25.52
CA ARG A 550 -0.58 7.00 24.06
C ARG A 550 -2.01 6.66 23.65
N SER A 551 -2.72 5.82 24.39
CA SER A 551 -4.16 5.60 24.19
C SER A 551 -5.02 6.84 24.52
N GLN A 552 -4.55 7.80 25.31
CA GLN A 552 -5.20 9.11 25.48
C GLN A 552 -5.03 9.96 24.22
N TRP A 553 -3.81 10.25 23.77
CA TRP A 553 -3.63 10.99 22.49
C TRP A 553 -4.32 10.30 21.31
N TYR A 554 -4.31 8.97 21.28
CA TYR A 554 -4.96 8.18 20.24
C TYR A 554 -6.50 8.15 20.40
N ARG A 555 -7.04 8.19 21.62
CA ARG A 555 -8.48 8.43 21.87
C ARG A 555 -8.84 9.84 21.47
N ASP A 556 -8.12 10.85 21.92
CA ASP A 556 -8.33 12.26 21.61
C ASP A 556 -8.30 12.51 20.09
N TYR A 557 -7.39 11.84 19.36
CA TYR A 557 -7.32 11.86 17.89
C TYR A 557 -8.50 11.13 17.21
N LEU A 558 -8.98 10.02 17.77
CA LEU A 558 -10.12 9.26 17.23
C LEU A 558 -11.49 9.84 17.63
N GLU A 559 -11.57 10.52 18.78
CA GLU A 559 -12.78 11.10 19.37
C GLU A 559 -12.96 12.57 18.98
N GLY A 560 -12.00 13.17 18.26
CA GLY A 560 -12.09 14.54 17.74
C GLY A 560 -11.97 15.62 18.81
N GLU A 561 -11.56 15.27 20.03
CA GLU A 561 -11.38 16.20 21.14
C GLU A 561 -9.90 16.59 21.25
N THR A 562 -9.48 17.67 20.57
CA THR A 562 -8.31 18.43 21.05
C THR A 562 -8.53 19.94 20.87
N GLU A 563 -9.11 20.58 21.88
CA GLU A 563 -8.66 21.90 22.32
C GLU A 563 -7.38 21.72 23.14
N SER A 564 -6.26 21.45 22.48
CA SER A 564 -4.95 21.69 23.08
C SER A 564 -4.12 22.49 22.09
N GLU A 565 -3.99 23.78 22.39
CA GLU A 565 -3.03 24.69 21.77
C GLU A 565 -1.62 24.19 22.08
N VAL A 566 -1.10 23.31 21.20
CA VAL A 566 0.34 23.23 21.00
C VAL A 566 0.64 24.23 19.88
N ILE A 567 1.05 25.41 20.30
CA ILE A 567 1.65 26.42 19.43
C ILE A 567 2.92 25.78 18.86
N LEU A 568 2.85 25.32 17.62
CA LEU A 568 4.02 25.20 16.77
C LEU A 568 4.31 26.63 16.31
N GLU A 569 5.22 27.33 17.00
CA GLU A 569 5.87 28.50 16.41
C GLU A 569 6.62 28.00 15.17
N GLU A 570 6.06 28.29 14.00
CA GLU A 570 6.68 28.04 12.70
C GLU A 570 7.85 29.02 12.54
N ASP A 571 9.08 28.51 12.66
CA ASP A 571 10.29 29.21 12.22
C ASP A 571 10.28 29.29 10.68
N GLU A 572 9.71 30.38 10.15
CA GLU A 572 9.76 30.76 8.72
C GLU A 572 11.17 31.15 8.23
N GLU A 573 12.22 31.11 9.08
CA GLU A 573 13.55 31.63 8.74
C GLU A 573 14.52 30.63 8.06
N LEU A 574 14.13 29.38 7.81
CA LEU A 574 15.04 28.36 7.25
C LEU A 574 14.81 27.96 5.78
N LEU A 575 14.03 28.74 5.02
CA LEU A 575 13.86 28.57 3.57
C LEU A 575 14.11 29.86 2.77
N GLY A 576 15.20 30.56 3.13
CA GLY A 576 15.84 31.57 2.26
C GLY A 576 16.66 30.96 1.15
#